data_AF-A0A7X8Q4Z0-F1
#
_entry.id   AF-A0A7X8Q4Z0-F1
#
_cell.length_a   1.000
_cell.length_b   1.000
_cell.length_c   1.000
_cell.angle_alpha   90.00
_cell.angle_beta   90.00
_cell.angle_gamma   90.00
#
_symmetry.space_group_name_H-M   'P 1'
#
loop_
_entity.id
_entity.type
_entity.pdbx_description
1 polymer ?
#
loop_
_entity_poly.entity_id
_entity_poly.type
_entity_poly.pdbx_seq_one_letter_code
_entity_poly.pdbx_strand_id
1 'polypeptide(L)'
;MPRRYLALQIRESIIVEGRNDLIRIRECIDADIIVTHGFGLNPSILDHIRHAYERAGIIIFTDPDYSGERIRRTLSEHFPHAKHAYISKEEGSAQEDVGVEHASCESIRRALSKVHTLIEREPVFSMQDMMAAGLSGGEKSSFLREKLGQKLGLGTANAKTFLYRMNHSALSKEEIEEAIRDVLSL
;
A
#
# COMPACT_ATOMS: atom_id res chain seq x y z
N MET A 1 30.39 8.65 -19.22
CA MET A 1 29.61 8.57 -17.98
C MET A 1 28.24 7.98 -18.32
N PRO A 2 27.76 6.92 -17.64
CA PRO A 2 26.50 6.31 -18.01
C PRO A 2 25.36 7.29 -17.71
N ARG A 3 24.40 7.39 -18.66
CA ARG A 3 23.20 8.22 -18.56
C ARG A 3 22.53 7.97 -17.21
N ARG A 4 22.46 9.00 -16.35
CA ARG A 4 21.48 9.05 -15.26
C ARG A 4 20.12 8.85 -15.90
N TYR A 5 19.53 7.67 -15.73
CA TYR A 5 18.08 7.53 -15.91
C TYR A 5 17.46 8.64 -15.05
N LEU A 6 16.53 9.41 -15.63
CA LEU A 6 15.66 10.30 -14.87
C LEU A 6 14.88 9.40 -13.91
N ALA A 7 15.46 9.15 -12.73
CA ALA A 7 14.80 8.43 -11.67
C ALA A 7 13.53 9.22 -11.35
N LEU A 8 12.39 8.54 -11.27
CA LEU A 8 11.16 9.15 -10.80
C LEU A 8 11.46 9.80 -9.45
N GLN A 9 11.35 11.13 -9.40
CA GLN A 9 11.62 11.89 -8.20
C GLN A 9 10.31 12.04 -7.42
N ILE A 10 10.29 11.50 -6.20
CA ILE A 10 9.15 11.61 -5.29
C ILE A 10 9.49 12.65 -4.22
N ARG A 11 8.56 13.56 -3.95
CA ARG A 11 8.77 14.67 -3.00
C ARG A 11 8.48 14.24 -1.56
N GLU A 12 7.47 13.40 -1.38
CA GLU A 12 7.09 12.80 -0.11
C GLU A 12 8.18 11.85 0.39
N SER A 13 8.35 11.76 1.72
CA SER A 13 9.22 10.73 2.29
C SER A 13 8.51 9.37 2.28
N ILE A 14 9.21 8.33 1.84
CA ILE A 14 8.68 6.96 1.79
C ILE A 14 9.01 6.24 3.10
N ILE A 15 8.01 5.69 3.76
CA ILE A 15 8.16 4.97 5.03
C ILE A 15 8.18 3.47 4.74
N VAL A 16 9.27 2.80 5.15
CA VAL A 16 9.48 1.35 4.96
C VAL A 16 9.91 0.66 6.26
N GLU A 17 9.82 -0.67 6.31
CA GLU A 17 10.09 -1.45 7.53
C GLU A 17 11.58 -1.68 7.75
N GLY A 18 12.28 -2.11 6.69
CA GLY A 18 13.63 -2.62 6.74
C GLY A 18 14.64 -1.79 5.94
N ARG A 19 15.92 -2.06 6.23
CA ARG A 19 17.04 -1.45 5.50
C ARG A 19 17.15 -1.95 4.07
N ASN A 20 16.77 -3.21 3.83
CA ASN A 20 16.80 -3.81 2.51
C ASN A 20 15.74 -3.17 1.60
N ASP A 21 14.54 -2.85 2.11
CA ASP A 21 13.54 -2.07 1.38
C ASP A 21 14.10 -0.72 0.93
N LEU A 22 14.80 -0.01 1.82
CA LEU A 22 15.46 1.24 1.49
C LEU A 22 16.47 1.07 0.35
N ILE A 23 17.32 0.03 0.41
CA ILE A 23 18.30 -0.24 -0.63
C ILE A 23 17.57 -0.49 -1.95
N ARG A 24 16.55 -1.35 -1.91
CA ARG A 24 15.80 -1.75 -3.09
C ARG A 24 15.09 -0.59 -3.75
N ILE A 25 14.40 0.24 -2.98
CA ILE A 25 13.68 1.40 -3.52
C ILE A 25 14.65 2.42 -4.13
N ARG A 26 15.82 2.64 -3.52
CA ARG A 26 16.85 3.56 -4.06
C ARG A 26 17.45 3.11 -5.38
N GLU A 27 17.44 1.81 -5.68
CA GLU A 27 17.83 1.31 -7.01
C GLU A 27 16.81 1.71 -8.10
N CYS A 28 15.58 1.98 -7.69
CA CYS A 28 14.45 2.13 -8.60
C CYS A 28 14.01 3.59 -8.78
N ILE A 29 14.11 4.42 -7.73
CA ILE A 29 13.61 5.80 -7.69
C ILE A 29 14.48 6.71 -6.82
N ASP A 30 14.32 8.03 -6.98
CA ASP A 30 14.98 9.03 -6.14
C ASP A 30 13.97 9.63 -5.16
N ALA A 31 14.13 9.32 -3.87
CA ALA A 31 13.22 9.74 -2.80
C ALA A 31 13.94 9.76 -1.44
N ASP A 32 13.42 10.58 -0.53
CA ASP A 32 13.73 10.48 0.88
C ASP A 32 13.05 9.22 1.47
N ILE A 33 13.77 8.42 2.25
CA ILE A 33 13.26 7.14 2.78
C ILE A 33 13.55 7.06 4.27
N ILE A 34 12.51 6.79 5.05
CA ILE A 34 12.57 6.63 6.51
C ILE A 34 12.28 5.16 6.84
N VAL A 35 13.20 4.53 7.56
CA VAL A 35 13.11 3.12 7.97
C VAL A 35 12.58 3.03 9.41
N THR A 36 11.48 2.33 9.64
CA THR A 36 10.85 2.21 10.96
C THR A 36 11.53 1.20 11.87
N HIS A 37 12.37 0.31 11.32
CA HIS A 37 13.06 -0.80 11.99
C HIS A 37 12.08 -1.86 12.54
N GLY A 38 12.42 -3.15 12.37
CA GLY A 38 11.50 -4.29 12.60
C GLY A 38 10.93 -4.49 14.02
N PHE A 39 11.29 -3.65 15.00
CA PHE A 39 10.79 -3.71 16.38
C PHE A 39 9.84 -2.57 16.77
N GLY A 40 9.53 -1.64 15.85
CA GLY A 40 8.37 -0.75 15.97
C GLY A 40 8.64 0.75 15.98
N LEU A 41 7.54 1.49 15.94
CA LEU A 41 7.47 2.95 15.87
C LEU A 41 7.73 3.59 17.24
N ASN A 42 9.01 3.70 17.62
CA ASN A 42 9.37 4.41 18.84
C ASN A 42 9.09 5.92 18.71
N PRO A 43 9.00 6.68 19.84
CA PRO A 43 8.65 8.10 19.80
C PRO A 43 9.58 8.96 18.94
N SER A 44 10.88 8.64 18.89
CA SER A 44 11.86 9.37 18.07
C SER A 44 11.61 9.17 16.57
N ILE A 45 11.32 7.93 16.15
CA ILE A 45 10.94 7.63 14.76
C ILE A 45 9.62 8.32 14.40
N LEU A 46 8.62 8.27 15.27
CA LEU A 46 7.35 8.96 15.03
C LEU A 46 7.51 10.48 14.88
N ASP A 47 8.41 11.08 15.67
CA ASP A 47 8.72 12.51 15.57
C ASP A 47 9.43 12.86 14.26
N HIS A 48 10.38 12.04 13.84
CA HIS A 48 11.02 12.19 12.54
C HIS A 48 10.01 12.06 11.39
N ILE A 49 9.10 11.08 11.45
CA ILE A 49 8.03 10.90 10.45
C ILE A 49 7.08 12.12 10.45
N ARG A 50 6.77 12.68 11.63
CA ARG A 50 5.93 13.88 11.75
C ARG A 50 6.53 15.07 11.03
N HIS A 51 7.83 15.33 11.21
CA HIS A 51 8.52 16.40 10.48
C HIS A 51 8.49 16.19 8.96
N ALA A 52 8.66 14.96 8.49
CA ALA A 52 8.54 14.64 7.07
C ALA A 52 7.12 14.87 6.54
N TYR A 53 6.12 14.41 7.30
CA TYR A 53 4.69 14.58 7.01
C TYR A 53 4.29 16.05 6.88
N GLU A 54 4.73 16.90 7.80
CA GLU A 54 4.44 18.33 7.78
C GLU A 54 5.15 19.07 6.63
N ARG A 55 6.38 18.65 6.30
CA ARG A 55 7.21 19.33 5.28
C ARG A 55 6.74 19.06 3.86
N ALA A 56 6.47 17.80 3.53
CA ALA A 56 6.18 17.38 2.16
C ALA A 56 5.13 16.27 2.04
N GLY A 57 4.67 15.71 3.17
CA GLY A 57 3.85 14.51 3.20
C GLY A 57 4.67 13.22 3.26
N ILE A 58 3.99 12.10 3.53
CA ILE A 58 4.59 10.77 3.57
C ILE A 58 3.82 9.78 2.69
N ILE A 59 4.53 8.76 2.21
CA ILE A 59 3.96 7.58 1.56
C ILE A 59 4.30 6.36 2.42
N ILE A 60 3.28 5.67 2.92
CA ILE A 60 3.46 4.42 3.66
C ILE A 60 3.58 3.27 2.65
N PHE A 61 4.75 2.61 2.64
CA PHE A 61 5.07 1.54 1.71
C PHE A 61 5.75 0.36 2.43
N THR A 62 4.93 -0.34 3.20
CA THR A 62 5.30 -1.50 4.04
C THR A 62 5.06 -2.82 3.32
N ASP A 63 5.54 -3.92 3.90
CA ASP A 63 5.40 -5.27 3.37
C ASP A 63 3.93 -5.72 3.34
N PRO A 64 3.55 -6.62 2.41
CA PRO A 64 2.19 -7.15 2.29
C PRO A 64 1.95 -8.32 3.28
N ASP A 65 2.39 -8.13 4.53
CA ASP A 65 2.33 -9.11 5.61
C ASP A 65 1.60 -8.56 6.86
N TYR A 66 1.66 -9.28 7.98
CA TYR A 66 1.02 -8.84 9.22
C TYR A 66 1.79 -7.70 9.91
N SER A 67 3.12 -7.72 9.87
CA SER A 67 3.95 -6.67 10.49
C SER A 67 3.72 -5.32 9.81
N GLY A 68 3.80 -5.31 8.47
CA GLY A 68 3.59 -4.13 7.66
C GLY A 68 2.19 -3.57 7.79
N GLU A 69 1.16 -4.41 7.89
CA GLU A 69 -0.20 -3.93 8.13
C GLU A 69 -0.34 -3.27 9.51
N ARG A 70 0.36 -3.77 10.54
CA ARG A 70 0.37 -3.12 11.86
C ARG A 70 1.04 -1.76 11.82
N ILE A 71 2.21 -1.66 11.18
CA ILE A 71 2.92 -0.38 11.03
C ILE A 71 2.06 0.61 10.24
N ARG A 72 1.48 0.16 9.13
CA ARG A 72 0.57 0.94 8.31
C ARG A 72 -0.60 1.49 9.11
N ARG A 73 -1.27 0.64 9.88
CA ARG A 73 -2.40 1.07 10.73
C ARG A 73 -1.96 2.14 11.73
N THR A 74 -0.90 1.89 12.49
CA THR A 74 -0.40 2.85 13.49
C THR A 74 -0.03 4.19 12.85
N LEU A 75 0.64 4.18 11.69
CA LEU A 75 0.99 5.41 11.00
C LEU A 75 -0.25 6.14 10.45
N SER A 76 -1.24 5.41 9.94
CA SER A 76 -2.49 6.01 9.44
C SER A 76 -3.27 6.71 10.55
N GLU A 77 -3.25 6.16 11.77
CA GLU A 77 -3.87 6.78 12.95
C GLU A 77 -3.19 8.10 13.35
N HIS A 78 -1.86 8.19 13.19
CA HIS A 78 -1.09 9.40 13.53
C HIS A 78 -1.07 10.43 12.39
N PHE A 79 -1.19 9.97 11.14
CA PHE A 79 -0.99 10.76 9.93
C PHE A 79 -2.16 10.52 8.94
N PRO A 80 -3.34 11.11 9.20
CA PRO A 80 -4.57 10.80 8.47
C PRO A 80 -4.53 11.15 6.98
N HIS A 81 -3.63 12.03 6.54
CA HIS A 81 -3.45 12.37 5.12
C HIS A 81 -2.24 11.69 4.50
N ALA A 82 -1.65 10.68 5.16
CA ALA A 82 -0.61 9.86 4.58
C ALA A 82 -1.10 9.23 3.27
N LYS A 83 -0.22 9.20 2.27
CA LYS A 83 -0.45 8.43 1.05
C LYS A 83 -0.09 6.98 1.30
N HIS A 84 -0.72 6.08 0.54
CA HIS A 84 -0.48 4.65 0.65
C HIS A 84 -0.06 4.07 -0.69
N ALA A 85 1.05 3.32 -0.67
CA ALA A 85 1.44 2.45 -1.75
C ALA A 85 1.40 0.99 -1.27
N TYR A 86 1.16 0.08 -2.21
CA TYR A 86 1.03 -1.35 -1.95
C TYR A 86 1.68 -2.14 -3.07
N ILE A 87 2.44 -3.17 -2.69
CA ILE A 87 2.77 -4.29 -3.57
C ILE A 87 1.84 -5.46 -3.26
N SER A 88 1.56 -6.30 -4.25
CA SER A 88 0.92 -7.59 -3.97
C SER A 88 1.93 -8.55 -3.33
N LYS A 89 1.43 -9.65 -2.73
CA LYS A 89 2.31 -10.71 -2.24
C LYS A 89 3.10 -11.28 -3.40
N GLU A 90 2.43 -11.62 -4.51
CA GLU A 90 3.06 -12.11 -5.74
C GLU A 90 4.23 -11.23 -6.21
N GLU A 91 4.10 -9.90 -6.11
CA GLU A 91 5.13 -8.96 -6.52
C GLU A 91 6.29 -8.83 -5.53
N GLY A 92 6.06 -9.10 -4.25
CA GLY A 92 7.04 -9.05 -3.18
C GLY A 92 7.53 -10.42 -2.71
N SER A 93 7.18 -11.50 -3.40
CA SER A 93 7.55 -12.85 -3.00
C SER A 93 8.89 -13.29 -3.59
N ALA A 94 9.77 -13.83 -2.76
CA ALA A 94 10.95 -14.58 -3.16
C ALA A 94 11.02 -15.90 -2.37
N GLN A 95 10.78 -17.02 -3.03
CA GLN A 95 10.73 -18.35 -2.41
C GLN A 95 9.74 -18.40 -1.22
N GLU A 96 10.24 -18.50 0.01
CA GLU A 96 9.44 -18.54 1.25
C GLU A 96 9.36 -17.18 1.98
N ASP A 97 9.92 -16.13 1.39
CA ASP A 97 9.99 -14.79 1.98
C ASP A 97 9.15 -13.77 1.19
N VAL A 98 8.62 -12.77 1.88
CA VAL A 98 7.73 -11.75 1.30
C VAL A 98 8.10 -10.38 1.85
N GLY A 99 8.43 -9.43 0.95
CA GLY A 99 8.76 -8.06 1.33
C GLY A 99 9.03 -7.15 0.14
N VAL A 100 9.07 -5.84 0.38
CA VAL A 100 9.36 -4.82 -0.64
C VAL A 100 10.77 -5.00 -1.22
N GLU A 101 11.72 -5.48 -0.42
CA GLU A 101 13.07 -5.85 -0.86
C GLU A 101 13.12 -6.82 -2.06
N HIS A 102 12.11 -7.67 -2.23
CA HIS A 102 12.04 -8.67 -3.30
C HIS A 102 11.35 -8.15 -4.57
N ALA A 103 10.67 -7.00 -4.49
CA ALA A 103 9.91 -6.47 -5.60
C ALA A 103 10.79 -5.99 -6.76
N SER A 104 10.35 -6.16 -8.01
CA SER A 104 11.05 -5.58 -9.16
C SER A 104 10.96 -4.04 -9.14
N CYS A 105 11.95 -3.36 -9.75
CA CYS A 105 11.85 -1.90 -9.87
C CYS A 105 10.64 -1.43 -10.68
N GLU A 106 10.14 -2.25 -11.61
CA GLU A 106 8.89 -2.00 -12.30
C GLU A 106 7.71 -2.07 -11.34
N SER A 107 7.68 -3.07 -10.46
CA SER A 107 6.64 -3.22 -9.44
C SER A 107 6.62 -2.07 -8.44
N ILE A 108 7.80 -1.63 -7.97
CA ILE A 108 7.91 -0.48 -7.07
C ILE A 108 7.38 0.79 -7.75
N ARG A 109 7.77 1.05 -9.00
CA ARG A 109 7.30 2.23 -9.75
C ARG A 109 5.79 2.18 -10.01
N ARG A 110 5.23 1.00 -10.31
CA ARG A 110 3.78 0.81 -10.47
C ARG A 110 3.04 1.03 -9.16
N ALA A 111 3.53 0.51 -8.04
CA ALA A 111 2.92 0.73 -6.72
C ALA A 111 2.89 2.22 -6.38
N LEU A 112 4.01 2.91 -6.63
CA LEU A 112 4.17 4.34 -6.37
C LEU A 112 3.50 5.24 -7.42
N SER A 113 2.98 4.72 -8.53
CA SER A 113 2.14 5.49 -9.44
C SER A 113 0.66 5.43 -9.06
N LYS A 114 0.27 4.47 -8.21
CA LYS A 114 -1.09 4.26 -7.70
C LYS A 114 -1.30 4.77 -6.27
N VAL A 115 -0.40 5.63 -5.78
CA VAL A 115 -0.54 6.23 -4.45
C VAL A 115 -1.87 6.96 -4.33
N HIS A 116 -2.57 6.67 -3.25
CA HIS A 116 -3.82 7.35 -2.90
C HIS A 116 -3.80 7.67 -1.41
N THR A 117 -4.62 8.64 -1.04
CA THR A 117 -4.86 9.00 0.36
C THR A 117 -6.18 8.37 0.77
N LEU A 118 -6.25 7.86 2.01
CA LEU A 118 -7.52 7.44 2.60
C LEU A 118 -8.23 8.68 3.15
N ILE A 119 -9.48 8.88 2.77
CA ILE A 119 -10.30 10.04 3.09
C ILE A 119 -11.51 9.55 3.89
N GLU A 120 -11.79 10.21 5.02
CA GLU A 120 -13.03 9.98 5.74
C GLU A 120 -14.23 10.43 4.90
N ARG A 121 -15.10 9.48 4.59
CA ARG A 121 -16.35 9.71 3.86
C ARG A 121 -17.38 8.67 4.28
N GLU A 122 -18.65 8.96 4.00
CA GLU A 122 -19.73 8.02 4.26
C GLU A 122 -19.50 6.71 3.50
N PRO A 123 -19.56 5.55 4.19
CA PRO A 123 -19.41 4.25 3.55
C PRO A 123 -20.48 4.02 2.49
N VAL A 124 -20.03 3.59 1.30
CA VAL A 124 -20.92 3.30 0.17
C VAL A 124 -21.12 1.78 0.00
N PHE A 125 -20.15 1.00 0.45
CA PHE A 125 -20.18 -0.47 0.45
C PHE A 125 -20.33 -0.99 1.88
N SER A 126 -21.09 -2.08 2.01
CA SER A 126 -21.31 -2.81 3.25
C SER A 126 -20.65 -4.19 3.21
N MET A 127 -20.66 -4.89 4.34
CA MET A 127 -20.22 -6.30 4.38
C MET A 127 -21.16 -7.22 3.59
N GLN A 128 -22.44 -6.83 3.41
CA GLN A 128 -23.37 -7.58 2.56
C GLN A 128 -22.97 -7.47 1.09
N ASP A 129 -22.55 -6.28 0.64
CA ASP A 129 -22.02 -6.09 -0.72
C ASP A 129 -20.75 -6.92 -0.94
N MET A 130 -19.86 -6.95 0.05
CA MET A 130 -18.66 -7.81 0.01
C MET A 130 -18.99 -9.29 -0.13
N MET A 131 -20.01 -9.78 0.59
CA MET A 131 -20.46 -11.17 0.48
C MET A 131 -21.12 -11.44 -0.87
N ALA A 132 -22.00 -10.54 -1.34
CA ALA A 132 -22.67 -10.66 -2.62
C ALA A 132 -21.68 -10.68 -3.80
N ALA A 133 -20.60 -9.91 -3.72
CA ALA A 133 -19.51 -9.89 -4.71
C ALA A 133 -18.51 -11.04 -4.56
N GLY A 134 -18.71 -11.97 -3.61
CA GLY A 134 -17.78 -13.08 -3.35
C GLY A 134 -16.44 -12.65 -2.72
N LEU A 135 -16.31 -11.39 -2.30
CA LEU A 135 -15.12 -10.83 -1.64
C LEU A 135 -15.05 -11.17 -0.15
N SER A 136 -16.03 -11.87 0.42
CA SER A 136 -16.03 -12.38 1.79
C SER A 136 -16.81 -13.69 1.90
N GLY A 137 -16.44 -14.54 2.87
CA GLY A 137 -17.16 -15.78 3.22
C GLY A 137 -16.93 -16.99 2.29
N GLY A 138 -16.33 -16.82 1.11
CA GLY A 138 -16.02 -17.91 0.18
C GLY A 138 -14.54 -18.29 0.16
N GLU A 139 -14.23 -19.49 -0.33
CA GLU A 139 -12.85 -20.00 -0.47
C GLU A 139 -12.00 -19.12 -1.40
N LYS A 140 -12.61 -18.61 -2.48
CA LYS A 140 -11.93 -17.72 -3.45
C LYS A 140 -11.85 -16.27 -2.99
N SER A 141 -12.47 -15.88 -1.87
CA SER A 141 -12.58 -14.48 -1.47
C SER A 141 -11.23 -13.82 -1.23
N SER A 142 -10.25 -14.56 -0.71
CA SER A 142 -8.90 -14.01 -0.50
C SER A 142 -8.20 -13.67 -1.82
N PHE A 143 -8.29 -14.59 -2.79
CA PHE A 143 -7.71 -14.42 -4.12
C PHE A 143 -8.36 -13.25 -4.88
N LEU A 144 -9.69 -13.15 -4.83
CA LEU A 144 -10.42 -12.05 -5.48
C LEU A 144 -10.04 -10.69 -4.89
N ARG A 145 -9.93 -10.57 -3.56
CA ARG A 145 -9.46 -9.33 -2.91
C ARG A 145 -8.04 -8.97 -3.30
N GLU A 146 -7.16 -9.96 -3.48
CA GLU A 146 -5.79 -9.71 -3.92
C GLU A 146 -5.74 -9.15 -5.35
N LYS A 147 -6.46 -9.77 -6.30
CA LYS A 147 -6.53 -9.28 -7.68
C LYS A 147 -7.19 -7.90 -7.77
N LEU A 148 -8.29 -7.69 -7.04
CA LEU A 148 -8.97 -6.40 -6.97
C LEU A 148 -8.08 -5.33 -6.32
N GLY A 149 -7.41 -5.67 -5.22
CA GLY A 149 -6.48 -4.78 -4.53
C GLY A 149 -5.29 -4.36 -5.40
N GLN A 150 -4.73 -5.27 -6.19
CA GLN A 150 -3.66 -4.96 -7.14
C GLN A 150 -4.14 -4.03 -8.27
N LYS A 151 -5.35 -4.28 -8.80
CA LYS A 151 -5.96 -3.45 -9.85
C LYS A 151 -6.22 -2.03 -9.36
N LEU A 152 -6.90 -1.90 -8.22
CA LEU A 152 -7.30 -0.62 -7.62
C LEU A 152 -6.18 0.09 -6.85
N GLY A 153 -5.08 -0.62 -6.58
CA GLY A 153 -3.99 -0.10 -5.74
C GLY A 153 -4.30 -0.11 -4.25
N LEU A 154 -5.32 -0.84 -3.77
CA LEU A 154 -5.72 -0.90 -2.35
C LEU A 154 -4.96 -1.96 -1.53
N GLY A 155 -4.05 -2.69 -2.17
CA GLY A 155 -3.25 -3.76 -1.56
C GLY A 155 -4.07 -4.97 -1.10
N THR A 156 -3.36 -5.97 -0.57
CA THR A 156 -4.00 -7.16 0.01
C THR A 156 -4.48 -6.86 1.44
N ALA A 157 -5.65 -7.37 1.81
CA ALA A 157 -6.14 -7.30 3.18
C ALA A 157 -7.22 -8.36 3.46
N ASN A 158 -7.55 -8.53 4.75
CA ASN A 158 -8.75 -9.25 5.16
C ASN A 158 -10.02 -8.49 4.72
N ALA A 159 -11.19 -9.14 4.77
CA ALA A 159 -12.43 -8.55 4.27
C ALA A 159 -12.81 -7.21 4.95
N LYS A 160 -12.58 -7.07 6.27
CA LYS A 160 -12.92 -5.84 7.01
C LYS A 160 -12.01 -4.69 6.61
N THR A 161 -10.70 -4.91 6.60
CA THR A 161 -9.70 -3.91 6.22
C THR A 161 -9.84 -3.54 4.74
N PHE A 162 -10.14 -4.51 3.87
CA PHE A 162 -10.36 -4.23 2.45
C PHE A 162 -11.60 -3.38 2.22
N LEU A 163 -12.72 -3.71 2.89
CA LEU A 163 -13.94 -2.90 2.86
C LEU A 163 -13.67 -1.48 3.35
N TYR A 164 -12.91 -1.33 4.44
CA TYR A 164 -12.50 -0.02 4.94
C TYR A 164 -11.76 0.77 3.85
N ARG A 165 -10.75 0.16 3.20
CA ARG A 165 -10.00 0.82 2.11
C ARG A 165 -10.85 1.17 0.91
N MET A 166 -11.76 0.30 0.48
CA MET A 166 -12.71 0.63 -0.60
C MET A 166 -13.52 1.87 -0.26
N ASN A 167 -14.10 1.90 0.94
CA ASN A 167 -14.93 3.00 1.41
C ASN A 167 -14.16 4.29 1.67
N HIS A 168 -12.86 4.23 1.95
CA HIS A 168 -12.07 5.43 2.25
C HIS A 168 -11.08 5.79 1.14
N SER A 169 -11.01 5.03 0.05
CA SER A 169 -10.21 5.40 -1.11
C SER A 169 -10.79 6.62 -1.83
N ALA A 170 -9.97 7.32 -2.62
CA ALA A 170 -10.45 8.40 -3.49
C ALA A 170 -11.27 7.89 -4.70
N LEU A 171 -11.35 6.57 -4.91
CA LEU A 171 -12.04 5.96 -6.04
C LEU A 171 -13.56 6.14 -5.90
N SER A 172 -14.22 6.34 -7.05
CA SER A 172 -15.67 6.40 -7.14
C SER A 172 -16.28 5.02 -6.92
N LYS A 173 -17.59 5.00 -6.61
CA LYS A 173 -18.35 3.76 -6.51
C LYS A 173 -18.29 2.98 -7.82
N GLU A 174 -18.46 3.69 -8.93
CA GLU A 174 -18.50 3.15 -10.29
C GLU A 174 -17.16 2.51 -10.67
N GLU A 175 -16.03 3.18 -10.36
CA GLU A 175 -14.68 2.63 -10.60
C GLU A 175 -14.45 1.32 -9.85
N ILE A 176 -14.90 1.26 -8.59
CA ILE A 176 -14.78 0.04 -7.76
C ILE A 176 -15.69 -1.07 -8.30
N GLU A 177 -16.94 -0.76 -8.64
CA GLU A 177 -17.88 -1.74 -9.19
C GLU A 177 -17.43 -2.28 -10.56
N GLU A 178 -16.86 -1.44 -11.42
CA GLU A 178 -16.26 -1.86 -12.68
C GLU A 178 -15.09 -2.81 -12.44
N ALA A 179 -14.19 -2.47 -11.52
CA ALA A 179 -13.09 -3.34 -11.17
C ALA A 179 -13.55 -4.69 -10.58
N ILE A 180 -14.65 -4.71 -9.82
CA ILE A 180 -15.27 -5.95 -9.33
C ILE A 180 -15.78 -6.79 -10.50
N ARG A 181 -16.52 -6.19 -11.44
CA ARG A 181 -17.02 -6.91 -12.62
C ARG A 181 -15.89 -7.52 -13.44
N ASP A 182 -14.83 -6.76 -13.67
CA ASP A 182 -13.65 -7.23 -14.40
C ASP A 182 -13.03 -8.47 -13.73
N VAL A 183 -12.81 -8.42 -12.41
CA VAL A 183 -12.18 -9.52 -11.67
C VAL A 183 -13.08 -10.76 -11.59
N LEU A 184 -14.40 -10.58 -11.56
CA LEU A 184 -15.37 -11.69 -11.54
C LEU A 184 -15.59 -12.33 -12.92
N SER A 185 -15.19 -11.65 -14.00
CA SER A 185 -15.26 -12.17 -15.38
C SER A 185 -14.07 -13.05 -15.78
N LEU A 186 -13.07 -13.18 -14.89
CA LEU A 186 -11.88 -14.04 -15.02
C LEU A 186 -12.13 -15.44 -14.43
#